data_AF-A0A352NXR7-F1
#
_entry.id   AF-A0A352NXR7-F1
#
_cell.length_a   1.000
_cell.length_b   1.000
_cell.length_c   1.000
_cell.angle_alpha   90.00
_cell.angle_beta   90.00
_cell.angle_gamma   90.00
#
_symmetry.space_group_name_H-M   'P 1'
#
loop_
_entity.id
_entity.type
_entity.pdbx_description
1 polymer ?
#
loop_
_entity_poly.entity_id
_entity_poly.type
_entity_poly.pdbx_seq_one_letter_code
_entity_poly.pdbx_strand_id
1 'polypeptide(L)'
;MIHELDCMIDTHRSIYHHPTYSHKEIRGFLEEAGINIVDDFDDLEIDLSKNSKLLPRVEKALIKVEECKNAANYGELHQMAMNINENYHKYGANTAIQYIIFGK
;
A
#
# COMPACT_ATOMS: atom_id res chain seq x y z
N MET A 1 2.09 -0.71 5.52
CA MET A 1 2.93 -1.91 5.78
C MET A 1 3.31 -2.67 4.50
N ILE A 2 2.49 -3.56 3.89
CA ILE A 2 2.96 -4.34 2.70
C ILE A 2 3.42 -3.42 1.55
N HIS A 3 2.62 -2.41 1.20
CA HIS A 3 2.96 -1.46 0.14
C HIS A 3 4.21 -0.63 0.45
N GLU A 4 4.40 -0.26 1.71
CA GLU A 4 5.55 0.52 2.18
C GLU A 4 6.83 -0.31 2.08
N LEU A 5 6.79 -1.60 2.47
CA LEU A 5 7.92 -2.52 2.29
C LEU A 5 8.26 -2.70 0.80
N ASP A 6 7.23 -2.88 -0.04
CA ASP A 6 7.39 -2.95 -1.50
C ASP A 6 8.12 -1.69 -2.02
N CYS A 7 7.67 -0.49 -1.65
CA CYS A 7 8.29 0.77 -2.05
C CYS A 7 9.74 0.91 -1.57
N MET A 8 10.06 0.49 -0.34
CA MET A 8 11.43 0.57 0.18
C MET A 8 12.38 -0.36 -0.57
N ILE A 9 11.93 -1.60 -0.86
CA ILE A 9 12.70 -2.58 -1.64
C ILE A 9 12.89 -2.08 -3.08
N ASP A 10 11.83 -1.59 -3.70
CA ASP A 10 11.85 -1.11 -5.07
C ASP A 10 12.73 0.16 -5.18
N THR A 11 12.70 1.05 -4.18
CA THR A 11 13.64 2.19 -4.06
C THR A 11 15.09 1.72 -3.98
N HIS A 12 15.39 0.70 -3.16
CA HIS A 12 16.73 0.12 -3.08
C HIS A 12 17.18 -0.44 -4.44
N ARG A 13 16.24 -1.02 -5.19
CA ARG A 13 16.46 -1.56 -6.54
C ARG A 13 16.44 -0.51 -7.65
N SER A 14 16.36 0.78 -7.31
CA SER A 14 16.26 1.89 -8.28
C SER A 14 15.05 1.76 -9.22
N ILE A 15 13.97 1.13 -8.75
CA ILE A 15 12.68 1.05 -9.44
C ILE A 15 11.88 2.30 -9.08
N TYR A 16 11.43 3.02 -10.11
CA TYR A 16 10.67 4.25 -9.94
C TYR A 16 9.22 3.95 -9.56
N HIS A 17 8.72 4.68 -8.55
CA HIS A 17 7.30 4.77 -8.25
C HIS A 17 6.80 6.18 -8.54
N HIS A 18 5.66 6.28 -9.22
CA HIS A 18 4.95 7.55 -9.30
C HIS A 18 4.53 8.01 -7.90
N PRO A 19 4.49 9.32 -7.64
CA PRO A 19 3.97 9.85 -6.38
C PRO A 19 2.55 9.36 -6.11
N THR A 20 2.29 8.90 -4.90
CA THR A 20 0.93 8.68 -4.42
C THR A 20 0.36 10.02 -4.00
N TYR A 21 -0.72 10.46 -4.66
CA TYR A 21 -1.38 11.71 -4.34
C TYR A 21 -2.35 11.55 -3.17
N SER A 22 -2.38 12.54 -2.28
CA SER A 22 -3.41 12.64 -1.24
C SER A 22 -4.78 12.96 -1.83
N HIS A 23 -5.86 12.72 -1.07
CA HIS A 23 -7.22 13.11 -1.50
C HIS A 23 -7.30 14.59 -1.84
N LYS A 24 -6.62 15.44 -1.05
CA LYS A 24 -6.55 16.89 -1.30
C LYS A 24 -5.91 17.21 -2.64
N GLU A 25 -4.80 16.56 -2.99
CA GLU A 25 -4.13 16.75 -4.28
C GLU A 25 -5.00 16.27 -5.43
N ILE A 26 -5.63 15.10 -5.28
CA ILE A 26 -6.55 14.54 -6.29
C ILE A 26 -7.71 15.51 -6.55
N ARG A 27 -8.34 16.05 -5.49
CA ARG A 27 -9.39 17.05 -5.62
C ARG A 27 -8.92 18.31 -6.33
N GLY A 28 -7.73 18.81 -5.96
CA GLY A 28 -7.12 19.98 -6.60
C GLY A 28 -6.98 19.79 -8.11
N PHE A 29 -6.50 18.62 -8.56
CA PHE A 29 -6.37 18.32 -9.99
C PHE A 29 -7.72 18.32 -10.72
N LEU A 30 -8.78 17.83 -10.08
CA LEU A 30 -10.13 17.81 -10.68
C LEU A 30 -10.73 19.22 -10.78
N GLU A 31 -10.59 20.02 -9.72
CA GLU A 31 -11.05 21.41 -9.70
C GLU A 31 -10.30 22.27 -10.72
N GLU A 32 -8.98 22.10 -10.85
CA GLU A 32 -8.16 22.76 -11.89
C GLU A 32 -8.56 22.33 -13.30
N ALA A 33 -9.01 21.09 -13.48
CA ALA A 33 -9.57 20.58 -14.74
C ALA A 33 -11.00 21.08 -15.02
N GLY A 34 -11.60 21.85 -14.10
CA GLY A 34 -12.96 22.38 -14.23
C GLY A 34 -14.06 21.37 -13.89
N ILE A 35 -13.72 20.24 -13.26
CA ILE A 35 -14.69 19.25 -12.81
C ILE A 35 -15.28 19.71 -11.47
N ASN A 36 -16.60 19.86 -11.43
CA ASN A 36 -17.30 20.21 -10.20
C ASN A 36 -17.58 18.96 -9.38
N ILE A 37 -16.89 18.82 -8.25
CA ILE A 37 -17.06 17.68 -7.34
C ILE A 37 -18.41 17.80 -6.62
N VAL A 38 -19.27 16.81 -6.84
CA VAL A 38 -20.62 16.72 -6.25
C VAL A 38 -20.59 15.98 -4.92
N ASP A 39 -19.79 14.92 -4.83
CA ASP A 39 -19.64 14.08 -3.63
C ASP A 39 -18.31 13.33 -3.67
N ASP A 40 -17.77 12.99 -2.51
CA ASP A 40 -16.58 12.16 -2.37
C ASP A 40 -16.55 11.41 -1.04
N PHE A 41 -16.07 10.17 -1.07
CA PHE A 41 -15.95 9.36 0.13
C PHE A 41 -14.92 8.24 -0.06
N ASP A 42 -14.50 7.70 1.08
CA ASP A 42 -13.67 6.50 1.14
C ASP A 42 -14.57 5.27 1.19
N ASP A 43 -14.51 4.46 0.14
CA ASP A 43 -15.09 3.12 0.16
C ASP A 43 -14.10 2.18 0.86
N LEU A 44 -14.43 1.87 2.12
CA LEU A 44 -13.71 0.96 2.97
C LEU A 44 -14.36 -0.42 2.88
N GLU A 45 -13.77 -1.30 2.09
CA GLU A 45 -14.11 -2.71 2.16
C GLU A 45 -13.45 -3.31 3.42
N ILE A 46 -14.23 -3.42 4.50
CA ILE A 46 -13.80 -4.07 5.73
C ILE A 46 -14.21 -5.53 5.65
N ASP A 47 -13.35 -6.37 5.07
CA ASP A 47 -13.45 -7.81 5.21
C ASP A 47 -12.75 -8.23 6.52
N LEU A 48 -13.54 -8.58 7.54
CA LEU A 48 -13.04 -9.06 8.83
C LEU A 48 -12.45 -10.48 8.74
N SER A 49 -12.51 -11.12 7.58
CA SER A 49 -11.88 -12.41 7.34
C SER A 49 -10.39 -12.27 7.00
N LYS A 50 -9.64 -13.37 7.12
CA LYS A 50 -8.29 -13.45 6.57
C LYS A 50 -8.40 -13.38 5.05
N ASN A 51 -8.29 -12.18 4.49
CA ASN A 51 -8.40 -11.96 3.06
C ASN A 51 -7.34 -12.79 2.30
N SER A 52 -7.74 -13.98 1.86
CA SER A 52 -6.88 -14.99 1.28
C SER A 52 -6.20 -14.52 -0.01
N LYS A 53 -6.75 -13.50 -0.68
CA LYS A 53 -6.13 -12.87 -1.85
C LYS A 53 -4.83 -12.14 -1.50
N LEU A 54 -4.65 -11.73 -0.24
CA LEU A 54 -3.45 -11.03 0.24
C LEU A 54 -2.37 -11.97 0.78
N LEU A 55 -2.71 -13.23 1.13
CA LEU A 55 -1.74 -14.22 1.61
C LEU A 55 -0.52 -14.38 0.67
N PRO A 56 -0.68 -14.51 -0.66
CA PRO A 56 0.48 -14.61 -1.55
C PRO A 56 1.39 -13.37 -1.53
N ARG A 57 0.85 -12.18 -1.23
CA ARG A 57 1.66 -10.95 -1.10
C ARG A 57 2.41 -10.92 0.22
N VAL A 58 1.78 -11.39 1.30
CA VAL A 58 2.38 -11.53 2.62
C VAL A 58 3.55 -12.53 2.58
N GLU A 59 3.36 -13.69 1.97
CA GLU A 59 4.42 -14.70 1.82
C GLU A 59 5.58 -14.18 0.96
N LYS A 60 5.26 -13.45 -0.12
CA LYS A 60 6.27 -12.82 -0.98
C LYS A 60 7.09 -11.75 -0.27
N ALA A 61 6.57 -11.08 0.75
CA ALA A 61 7.30 -10.02 1.47
C ALA A 61 8.61 -10.54 2.09
N LEU A 62 8.57 -11.74 2.69
CA LEU A 62 9.74 -12.40 3.27
C LEU A 62 10.76 -12.85 2.21
N ILE A 63 10.30 -13.19 1.00
CA ILE A 63 11.18 -13.57 -0.10
C ILE A 63 11.83 -12.32 -0.71
N LYS A 64 11.04 -11.27 -0.92
CA LYS A 64 11.48 -10.02 -1.54
C LYS A 64 12.56 -9.32 -0.70
N VAL A 65 12.46 -9.37 0.63
CA VAL A 65 13.45 -8.70 1.49
C VAL A 65 14.85 -9.31 1.39
N GLU A 66 14.96 -10.59 1.04
CA GLU A 66 16.24 -11.27 0.81
C GLU A 66 17.00 -10.69 -0.39
N GLU A 67 16.28 -10.07 -1.35
CA GLU A 67 16.91 -9.34 -2.46
C GLU A 67 17.70 -8.12 -1.97
N CYS A 68 17.39 -7.62 -0.76
CA CYS A 68 18.04 -6.47 -0.13
C CYS A 68 19.01 -6.86 0.99
N LYS A 69 19.48 -8.12 1.06
CA LYS A 69 20.36 -8.60 2.14
C LYS A 69 21.67 -7.81 2.34
N ASN A 70 22.14 -7.13 1.30
CA ASN A 70 23.35 -6.31 1.34
C ASN A 70 23.07 -4.83 1.65
N ALA A 71 21.80 -4.45 1.82
CA ALA A 71 21.41 -3.08 2.13
C ALA A 71 21.77 -2.74 3.59
N ALA A 72 22.20 -1.51 3.84
CA ALA A 72 22.55 -1.04 5.19
C ALA A 72 21.36 -1.13 6.17
N ASN A 73 20.13 -1.01 5.66
CA ASN A 73 18.88 -1.10 6.41
C ASN A 73 18.19 -2.47 6.31
N TYR A 74 18.89 -3.53 5.88
CA TYR A 74 18.29 -4.87 5.74
C TYR A 74 17.59 -5.36 7.00
N GLY A 75 18.19 -5.14 8.19
CA GLY A 75 17.58 -5.55 9.46
C GLY A 75 16.20 -4.93 9.71
N GLU A 76 16.02 -3.66 9.33
CA GLU A 76 14.73 -2.96 9.44
C GLU A 76 13.70 -3.52 8.45
N LEU A 77 14.12 -3.71 7.19
CA LEU A 77 13.25 -4.29 6.16
C LEU A 77 12.81 -5.71 6.53
N HIS A 78 13.73 -6.53 7.04
CA HIS A 78 13.46 -7.91 7.43
C HIS A 78 12.50 -7.97 8.63
N GLN A 79 12.71 -7.10 9.64
CA GLN A 79 11.77 -7.00 10.76
C GLN A 79 10.38 -6.55 10.30
N MET A 80 10.31 -5.63 9.34
CA MET A 80 9.05 -5.18 8.77
C MET A 80 8.32 -6.31 8.03
N ALA A 81 9.05 -7.12 7.24
CA ALA A 81 8.49 -8.30 6.57
C ALA A 81 7.97 -9.35 7.56
N MET A 82 8.71 -9.60 8.65
CA MET A 82 8.28 -10.47 9.76
C MET A 82 6.99 -9.94 10.42
N ASN A 83 6.96 -8.65 10.75
CA ASN A 83 5.78 -8.01 11.37
C ASN A 83 4.55 -8.10 10.45
N ILE A 84 4.71 -7.94 9.13
CA ILE A 84 3.64 -8.13 8.15
C ILE A 84 3.08 -9.55 8.24
N ASN A 85 3.96 -10.55 8.25
CA ASN A 85 3.56 -11.95 8.28
C ASN A 85 2.83 -12.31 9.58
N GLU A 86 3.39 -11.92 10.73
CA GLU A 86 2.80 -12.14 12.05
C GLU A 86 1.44 -11.46 12.20
N ASN A 87 1.34 -10.17 11.81
CA ASN A 87 0.09 -9.43 11.90
C ASN A 87 -0.99 -10.03 11.00
N TYR A 88 -0.65 -10.42 9.77
CA TYR A 88 -1.60 -11.08 8.88
C TYR A 88 -2.13 -12.40 9.46
N HIS A 89 -1.24 -13.22 10.04
CA HIS A 89 -1.64 -14.51 10.60
C HIS A 89 -2.50 -14.38 11.85
N LYS A 90 -2.26 -13.33 12.64
CA LYS A 90 -2.98 -13.04 13.88
C LYS A 90 -4.30 -12.32 13.66
N TYR A 91 -4.35 -11.37 12.72
CA TYR A 91 -5.47 -10.43 12.58
C TYR A 91 -6.12 -10.41 11.18
N GLY A 92 -5.49 -11.00 10.17
CA GLY A 92 -5.90 -10.83 8.77
C GLY A 92 -5.39 -9.50 8.19
N ALA A 93 -6.03 -9.04 7.12
CA ALA A 93 -5.72 -7.76 6.50
C ALA A 93 -6.97 -7.15 5.88
N ASN A 94 -7.16 -5.86 6.12
CA ASN A 94 -8.19 -5.07 5.45
C ASN A 94 -7.75 -4.80 4.00
N THR A 95 -8.72 -4.65 3.08
CA THR A 95 -8.44 -4.25 1.70
C THR A 95 -8.15 -2.75 1.59
N ALA A 96 -7.77 -2.34 0.38
CA ALA A 96 -7.45 -0.97 0.07
C ALA A 96 -8.69 -0.06 0.23
N ILE A 97 -8.45 1.14 0.76
CA ILE A 97 -9.39 2.25 0.73
C ILE A 97 -9.49 2.72 -0.73
N GLN A 98 -10.68 2.74 -1.30
CA GLN A 98 -10.89 3.38 -2.60
C GLN A 98 -11.44 4.78 -2.37
N TYR A 99 -10.70 5.79 -2.81
CA TYR A 99 -11.21 7.16 -2.81
C TYR A 99 -12.11 7.37 -4.02
N ILE A 100 -13.41 7.53 -3.79
CA ILE A 100 -14.44 7.67 -4.84
C ILE A 100 -14.85 9.14 -4.91
N ILE A 101 -14.94 9.67 -6.13
CA ILE A 101 -15.36 11.05 -6.39
C ILE A 101 -16.42 11.04 -7.49
N PHE A 102 -17.54 11.72 -7.25
CA PHE A 102 -18.55 12.03 -8.25
C PHE A 102 -18.37 13.48 -8.71
N GLY A 103 -18.09 13.68 -10.00
CA GLY A 103 -17.90 14.99 -10.60
C GLY A 103 -18.83 15.24 -11.80
N LYS A 104 -19.07 16.52 -12.12
CA LYS A 104 -19.85 16.96 -13.28
C LYS A 104 -19.20 18.15 -14.00
#